data_AF-A0A3D5GJ97-F1
#
_entry.id   AF-A0A3D5GJ97-F1
#
_cell.length_a   1.000
_cell.length_b   1.000
_cell.length_c   1.000
_cell.angle_alpha   90.00
_cell.angle_beta   90.00
_cell.angle_gamma   90.00
#
_symmetry.space_group_name_H-M   'P 1'
#
loop_
_entity.id
_entity.type
_entity.pdbx_description
1 polymer ?
#
loop_
_entity_poly.entity_id
_entity_poly.type
_entity_poly.pdbx_seq_one_letter_code
_entity_poly.pdbx_strand_id
1 'polypeptide(L)'
;MGTLSAVERLKRLLNLLPWLADQGPDGADPREVADRFGYPVDLLKSDLREIVQFLGDDIDLRYLTAWDLFDLEFSDGRVRLLHNDLVHRPLGVSRGRLVEIAAVARAIAAYLREEGSASDELGPLEGAVLKLSTVLGSEADTVHIHVLSDAGRILGLLQDAAQSARCVELDYYS
;
A
#
# COMPACT_ATOMS: atom_id res chain seq x y z
N MET A 1 -11.95 3.29 23.48
CA MET A 1 -10.72 3.10 22.69
C MET A 1 -11.09 3.36 21.25
N GLY A 2 -10.51 4.39 20.61
CA GLY A 2 -10.88 4.78 19.24
C GLY A 2 -10.43 3.72 18.25
N THR A 3 -11.37 3.14 17.51
CA THR A 3 -11.08 2.20 16.43
C THR A 3 -10.82 3.01 15.16
N LEU A 4 -9.64 2.88 14.57
CA LEU A 4 -9.37 3.43 13.25
C LEU A 4 -10.07 2.58 12.19
N SER A 5 -10.72 3.22 11.23
CA SER A 5 -11.21 2.55 10.03
C SER A 5 -10.03 1.98 9.21
N ALA A 6 -10.31 0.98 8.37
CA ALA A 6 -9.28 0.40 7.50
C ALA A 6 -8.64 1.46 6.58
N VAL A 7 -9.45 2.41 6.09
CA VAL A 7 -9.02 3.53 5.25
C VAL A 7 -8.06 4.45 6.00
N GLU A 8 -8.39 4.84 7.22
CA GLU A 8 -7.52 5.68 8.05
C GLU A 8 -6.22 4.96 8.44
N ARG A 9 -6.29 3.66 8.76
CA ARG A 9 -5.11 2.84 9.04
C ARG A 9 -4.17 2.83 7.85
N LEU A 10 -4.68 2.50 6.66
CA LEU A 10 -3.88 2.47 5.43
C LEU A 10 -3.23 3.83 5.13
N LYS A 11 -4.01 4.92 5.17
CA LYS A 11 -3.50 6.28 4.96
C LYS A 11 -2.34 6.59 5.91
N ARG A 12 -2.52 6.35 7.20
CA ARG A 12 -1.51 6.68 8.21
C ARG A 12 -0.26 5.83 8.08
N LEU A 13 -0.40 4.53 7.80
CA LEU A 13 0.73 3.64 7.56
C LEU A 13 1.55 4.08 6.34
N LEU A 14 0.89 4.45 5.23
CA LEU A 14 1.56 4.93 4.01
C LEU A 14 2.38 6.22 4.21
N ASN A 15 2.01 7.06 5.17
CA ASN A 15 2.77 8.28 5.50
C ASN A 15 3.81 8.07 6.60
N LEU A 16 3.47 7.23 7.57
CA LEU A 16 4.33 6.92 8.70
C LEU A 16 5.60 6.20 8.26
N LEU A 17 5.49 5.21 7.37
CA LEU A 17 6.63 4.38 6.97
C LEU A 17 7.76 5.21 6.33
N PRO A 18 7.53 6.08 5.33
CA PRO A 18 8.57 6.96 4.80
C PRO A 18 9.19 7.88 5.85
N TRP A 19 8.37 8.49 6.72
CA TRP A 19 8.88 9.36 7.77
C TRP A 19 9.74 8.60 8.79
N LEU A 20 9.36 7.36 9.12
CA LEU A 20 10.10 6.48 10.01
C LEU A 20 11.44 6.08 9.39
N ALA A 21 11.44 5.83 8.08
CA ALA A 21 12.66 5.59 7.30
C ALA A 21 13.63 6.79 7.35
N ASP A 22 13.10 8.02 7.27
CA ASP A 22 13.90 9.25 7.37
C ASP A 22 14.54 9.44 8.76
N GLN A 23 14.06 8.75 9.81
CA GLN A 23 14.72 8.73 11.13
C GLN A 23 16.01 7.92 11.14
N GLY A 24 16.22 7.08 10.12
CA GLY A 24 17.42 6.28 9.97
C GLY A 24 17.68 5.34 11.17
N PRO A 25 18.95 5.05 11.49
CA PRO A 25 19.33 4.12 12.56
C PRO A 25 18.89 4.53 13.98
N ASP A 26 18.57 5.81 14.20
CA ASP A 26 18.14 6.27 15.52
C ASP A 26 16.68 5.89 15.81
N GLY A 27 15.86 5.78 14.76
CA GLY A 27 14.44 5.45 14.85
C GLY A 27 13.63 6.48 15.63
N ALA A 28 12.45 6.07 16.10
CA ALA A 28 11.55 6.91 16.88
C ALA A 28 10.98 6.17 18.09
N ASP A 29 10.56 6.91 19.12
CA ASP A 29 9.77 6.33 20.21
C ASP A 29 8.36 5.99 19.67
N PRO A 30 7.83 4.76 19.84
CA PRO A 30 6.49 4.40 19.37
C PRO A 30 5.37 5.33 19.85
N ARG A 31 5.51 5.99 21.00
CA ARG A 31 4.55 7.00 21.50
C ARG A 31 4.65 8.29 20.71
N GLU A 32 5.85 8.73 20.38
CA GLU A 32 6.05 9.89 19.50
C GLU A 32 5.42 9.63 18.12
N VAL A 33 5.64 8.44 17.57
CA VAL A 33 5.05 8.03 16.29
C VAL A 33 3.52 7.99 16.39
N ALA A 34 2.99 7.37 17.46
CA ALA A 34 1.56 7.32 17.73
C ALA A 34 0.93 8.71 17.80
N ASP A 35 1.54 9.63 18.57
CA ASP A 35 1.03 10.99 18.72
C ASP A 35 1.10 11.77 17.41
N ARG A 36 2.22 11.66 16.67
CA ARG A 36 2.43 12.36 15.40
C ARG A 36 1.42 11.98 14.32
N PHE A 37 1.10 10.70 14.21
CA PHE A 37 0.19 10.17 13.18
C PHE A 37 -1.22 9.88 13.71
N GLY A 38 -1.52 10.31 14.94
CA GLY A 38 -2.79 10.08 15.63
C GLY A 38 -3.13 8.61 15.86
N TYR A 39 -2.15 7.71 15.82
CA TYR A 39 -2.31 6.26 15.82
C TYR A 39 -2.37 5.70 17.24
N PRO A 40 -3.36 4.87 17.63
CA PRO A 40 -3.33 4.22 18.94
C PRO A 40 -2.07 3.36 19.11
N VAL A 41 -1.29 3.60 20.16
CA VAL A 41 0.06 3.00 20.31
C VAL A 41 0.08 1.47 20.28
N ASP A 42 -0.94 0.81 20.85
CA ASP A 42 -1.02 -0.65 20.85
C ASP A 42 -1.35 -1.18 19.44
N LEU A 43 -2.24 -0.49 18.72
CA LEU A 43 -2.58 -0.82 17.33
C LEU A 43 -1.39 -0.55 16.40
N LEU A 44 -0.65 0.54 16.62
CA LEU A 44 0.57 0.85 15.86
C LEU A 44 1.58 -0.29 15.95
N LYS A 45 1.86 -0.76 17.18
CA LYS A 45 2.78 -1.87 17.41
C LYS A 45 2.29 -3.17 16.79
N SER A 46 0.97 -3.42 16.79
CA SER A 46 0.40 -4.61 16.13
C SER A 46 0.59 -4.53 14.62
N ASP A 47 0.14 -3.44 14.01
CA ASP A 47 0.12 -3.26 12.55
C ASP A 47 1.53 -3.27 11.97
N LEU A 48 2.47 -2.60 12.64
CA LEU A 48 3.87 -2.62 12.23
C LEU A 48 4.51 -4.02 12.34
N ARG A 49 4.15 -4.82 13.36
CA ARG A 49 4.60 -6.21 13.45
C ARG A 49 3.94 -7.11 12.42
N GLU A 50 2.70 -6.84 12.06
CA GLU A 50 2.02 -7.57 10.97
C GLU A 50 2.68 -7.26 9.63
N ILE A 51 2.98 -5.98 9.35
CA ILE A 51 3.74 -5.58 8.17
C ILE A 51 5.07 -6.33 8.08
N VAL A 52 5.82 -6.42 9.20
CA VAL A 52 7.03 -7.26 9.29
C VAL A 52 6.71 -8.69 8.88
N GLN A 53 5.72 -9.32 9.50
CA GLN A 53 5.40 -10.73 9.25
C GLN A 53 4.93 -11.01 7.82
N PHE A 54 4.23 -10.09 7.17
CA PHE A 54 3.56 -10.34 5.89
C PHE A 54 4.28 -9.80 4.66
N LEU A 55 5.19 -8.83 4.79
CA LEU A 55 5.96 -8.35 3.62
C LEU A 55 6.84 -9.45 3.00
N GLY A 56 7.20 -10.45 3.80
CA GLY A 56 8.16 -11.49 3.45
C GLY A 56 7.80 -12.46 2.34
N ASP A 57 6.53 -12.85 2.25
CA ASP A 57 6.14 -14.07 1.53
C ASP A 57 5.49 -13.79 0.16
N ASP A 58 5.02 -12.56 -0.09
CA ASP A 58 4.17 -12.24 -1.26
C ASP A 58 4.86 -11.45 -2.39
N ILE A 59 6.10 -10.99 -2.18
CA ILE A 59 6.86 -10.23 -3.19
C ILE A 59 8.13 -10.99 -3.57
N ASP A 60 7.98 -11.95 -4.49
CA ASP A 60 9.11 -12.51 -5.24
C ASP A 60 9.68 -11.44 -6.17
N LEU A 61 10.78 -10.80 -5.75
CA LEU A 61 11.65 -10.08 -6.66
C LEU A 61 12.65 -11.08 -7.23
N ARG A 62 13.05 -10.89 -8.48
CA ARG A 62 13.85 -11.89 -9.23
C ARG A 62 15.12 -12.37 -8.49
N TYR A 63 15.65 -11.57 -7.56
CA TYR A 63 16.81 -11.92 -6.73
C TYR A 63 16.70 -11.44 -5.27
N LEU A 64 15.53 -10.98 -4.84
CA LEU A 64 15.31 -10.36 -3.52
C LEU A 64 13.90 -10.71 -3.00
N THR A 65 13.73 -10.66 -1.70
CA THR A 65 12.44 -10.65 -1.00
C THR A 65 12.19 -9.25 -0.44
N ALA A 66 10.99 -8.94 0.03
CA ALA A 66 10.78 -7.65 0.69
C ALA A 66 11.64 -7.47 1.95
N TRP A 67 12.00 -8.59 2.63
CA TRP A 67 12.97 -8.61 3.73
C TRP A 67 14.34 -8.09 3.33
N ASP A 68 14.74 -8.31 2.07
CA ASP A 68 16.02 -7.83 1.59
C ASP A 68 16.02 -6.32 1.32
N LEU A 69 14.85 -5.67 1.30
CA LEU A 69 14.70 -4.24 1.02
C LEU A 69 14.59 -3.40 2.29
N PHE A 70 13.78 -3.87 3.23
CA PHE A 70 13.47 -3.15 4.46
C PHE A 70 13.44 -4.12 5.63
N ASP A 71 14.03 -3.68 6.75
CA ASP A 71 13.87 -4.33 8.03
C ASP A 71 13.16 -3.37 8.99
N LEU A 72 12.24 -3.89 9.79
CA LEU A 72 11.56 -3.10 10.81
C LEU A 72 11.85 -3.70 12.18
N GLU A 73 12.62 -2.94 12.96
CA GLU A 73 13.17 -3.38 14.23
C GLU A 73 12.43 -2.73 15.40
N PHE A 74 12.21 -3.51 16.46
CA PHE A 74 11.76 -3.03 17.76
C PHE A 74 12.81 -3.36 18.84
N SER A 75 13.70 -2.43 19.14
CA SER A 75 14.72 -2.61 20.19
C SER A 75 14.99 -1.31 20.94
N ASP A 76 15.44 -1.42 22.20
CA ASP A 76 15.74 -0.28 23.08
C ASP A 76 14.60 0.74 23.23
N GLY A 77 13.36 0.27 23.14
CA GLY A 77 12.17 1.14 23.20
C GLY A 77 11.96 2.00 21.95
N ARG A 78 12.73 1.78 20.89
CA ARG A 78 12.63 2.45 19.59
C ARG A 78 11.95 1.53 18.57
N VAL A 79 11.35 2.14 17.56
CA VAL A 79 10.99 1.50 16.30
C VAL A 79 11.84 2.09 15.18
N ARG A 80 12.39 1.24 14.32
CA ARG A 80 13.26 1.64 13.19
C ARG A 80 12.79 0.98 11.93
N LEU A 81 12.77 1.73 10.83
CA LEU A 81 12.64 1.19 9.48
C LEU A 81 13.99 1.36 8.78
N LEU A 82 14.74 0.27 8.71
CA LEU A 82 16.08 0.24 8.15
C LEU A 82 16.01 -0.19 6.70
N HIS A 83 16.63 0.59 5.82
CA HIS A 83 16.85 0.16 4.45
C HIS A 83 18.08 -0.73 4.42
N ASN A 84 18.03 -1.79 3.61
CA ASN A 84 19.23 -2.55 3.33
C ASN A 84 20.10 -1.79 2.31
N ASP A 85 21.22 -1.24 2.77
CA ASP A 85 22.18 -0.50 1.93
C ASP A 85 22.78 -1.35 0.80
N LEU A 86 22.62 -2.68 0.83
CA LEU A 86 23.03 -3.57 -0.26
C LEU A 86 22.14 -3.42 -1.52
N VAL A 87 21.00 -2.73 -1.42
CA VAL A 87 20.03 -2.52 -2.51
C VAL A 87 20.30 -1.20 -3.25
N HIS A 88 21.54 -0.94 -3.64
CA HIS A 88 21.85 0.06 -4.68
C HIS A 88 21.51 -0.42 -6.11
N ARG A 89 20.87 -1.59 -6.25
CA ARG A 89 20.54 -2.21 -7.54
C ARG A 89 19.07 -2.00 -7.91
N PRO A 90 18.73 -1.92 -9.21
CA PRO A 90 17.34 -1.97 -9.64
C PRO A 90 16.68 -3.21 -9.05
N LEU A 91 15.49 -3.07 -8.47
CA LEU A 91 14.76 -4.09 -7.70
C LEU A 91 14.50 -5.43 -8.43
N GLY A 92 14.97 -5.61 -9.67
CA GLY A 92 14.83 -6.85 -10.44
C GLY A 92 13.38 -7.21 -10.76
N VAL A 93 12.43 -6.30 -10.51
CA VAL A 93 11.00 -6.50 -10.73
C VAL A 93 10.75 -6.60 -12.23
N SER A 94 10.00 -7.62 -12.66
CA SER A 94 9.60 -7.72 -14.06
C SER A 94 8.73 -6.52 -14.46
N ARG A 95 8.77 -6.11 -15.74
CA ARG A 95 7.91 -5.02 -16.24
C ARG A 95 6.43 -5.31 -15.99
N GLY A 96 5.98 -6.55 -16.20
CA GLY A 96 4.60 -6.97 -15.93
C GLY A 96 4.19 -6.76 -14.47
N ARG A 97 5.05 -7.17 -13.52
CA ARG A 97 4.80 -6.96 -12.09
C ARG A 97 4.81 -5.49 -11.69
N LEU A 98 5.67 -4.67 -12.30
CA LEU A 98 5.65 -3.21 -12.09
C LEU A 98 4.33 -2.59 -12.59
N VAL A 99 3.79 -3.06 -13.71
CA VAL A 99 2.49 -2.61 -14.23
C VAL A 99 1.35 -2.97 -13.27
N GLU A 100 1.35 -4.19 -12.72
CA GLU A 100 0.38 -4.62 -11.70
C GLU A 100 0.44 -3.73 -10.45
N ILE A 101 1.63 -3.53 -9.89
CA ILE A 101 1.84 -2.68 -8.71
C ILE A 101 1.37 -1.25 -8.99
N ALA A 102 1.72 -0.70 -10.16
CA ALA A 102 1.30 0.65 -10.55
C ALA A 102 -0.23 0.76 -10.69
N ALA A 103 -0.89 -0.25 -11.25
CA ALA A 103 -2.35 -0.27 -11.37
C ALA A 103 -3.05 -0.29 -10.01
N VAL A 104 -2.59 -1.17 -9.10
CA VAL A 104 -3.12 -1.27 -7.74
C VAL A 104 -2.88 0.03 -6.97
N ALA A 105 -1.66 0.58 -7.02
CA ALA A 105 -1.33 1.83 -6.34
C ALA A 105 -2.18 3.01 -6.84
N ARG A 106 -2.45 3.09 -8.16
CA ARG A 106 -3.38 4.08 -8.73
C ARG A 106 -4.81 3.89 -8.25
N ALA A 107 -5.31 2.66 -8.22
CA ALA A 107 -6.66 2.36 -7.75
C ALA A 107 -6.82 2.75 -6.27
N ILE A 108 -5.84 2.41 -5.43
CA ILE A 108 -5.81 2.83 -4.03
C ILE A 108 -5.77 4.35 -3.93
N ALA A 109 -4.89 5.04 -4.67
CA ALA A 109 -4.81 6.49 -4.63
C ALA A 109 -6.12 7.17 -5.05
N ALA A 110 -6.80 6.65 -6.08
CA ALA A 110 -8.11 7.14 -6.50
C ALA A 110 -9.17 6.95 -5.42
N TYR A 111 -9.27 5.73 -4.86
CA TYR A 111 -10.21 5.42 -3.78
C TYR A 111 -10.00 6.31 -2.55
N LEU A 112 -8.74 6.50 -2.12
CA LEU A 112 -8.43 7.30 -0.94
C LEU A 112 -8.75 8.80 -1.13
N ARG A 113 -8.72 9.31 -2.37
CA ARG A 113 -9.15 10.68 -2.71
C ARG A 113 -10.66 10.84 -2.65
N GLU A 114 -11.42 9.85 -3.13
CA GLU A 114 -12.89 9.87 -3.13
C GLU A 114 -13.45 9.82 -1.70
N GLU A 115 -12.81 9.09 -0.80
CA GLU A 115 -13.11 9.01 0.65
C GLU A 115 -12.74 10.31 1.43
N GLY A 116 -12.55 11.44 0.74
CA GLY A 116 -12.46 12.76 1.37
C GLY A 116 -11.14 13.10 2.08
N SER A 117 -10.03 12.42 1.76
CA SER A 117 -8.71 12.90 2.26
C SER A 117 -8.30 14.18 1.55
N ALA A 118 -7.86 15.15 2.34
CA ALA A 118 -7.10 16.28 1.81
C ALA A 118 -5.87 15.77 1.05
N SER A 119 -5.60 16.38 -0.10
CA SER A 119 -4.54 16.00 -1.05
C SER A 119 -3.15 15.81 -0.43
N ASP A 120 -2.86 16.43 0.71
CA ASP A 120 -1.53 16.38 1.35
C ASP A 120 -1.22 15.04 2.04
N GLU A 121 -2.24 14.25 2.41
CA GLU A 121 -2.05 12.98 3.13
C GLU A 121 -1.67 11.80 2.22
N LEU A 122 -1.57 11.97 0.90
CA LEU A 122 -1.21 10.86 0.00
C LEU A 122 0.14 11.05 -0.68
N GLY A 123 0.90 12.08 -0.29
CA GLY A 123 2.16 12.47 -0.93
C GLY A 123 3.13 11.33 -1.22
N PRO A 124 3.41 10.43 -0.26
CA PRO A 124 4.30 9.30 -0.51
C PRO A 124 3.74 8.27 -1.51
N LEU A 125 2.44 7.95 -1.44
CA LEU A 125 1.80 7.03 -2.38
C LEU A 125 1.76 7.64 -3.79
N GLU A 126 1.38 8.90 -3.90
CA GLU A 126 1.34 9.63 -5.17
C GLU A 126 2.73 9.75 -5.79
N GLY A 127 3.74 10.05 -4.97
CA GLY A 127 5.14 10.06 -5.39
C GLY A 127 5.62 8.68 -5.85
N ALA A 128 5.23 7.61 -5.17
CA ALA A 128 5.53 6.25 -5.59
C ALA A 128 4.86 5.90 -6.93
N VAL A 129 3.57 6.24 -7.10
CA VAL A 129 2.85 6.08 -8.38
C VAL A 129 3.55 6.84 -9.50
N LEU A 130 3.97 8.08 -9.26
CA LEU A 130 4.67 8.90 -10.26
C LEU A 130 6.02 8.27 -10.67
N LYS A 131 6.79 7.77 -9.71
CA LYS A 131 8.05 7.05 -9.96
C LYS A 131 7.80 5.81 -10.83
N LEU A 132 6.79 5.01 -10.50
CA LEU A 132 6.42 3.82 -11.26
C LEU A 132 6.00 4.18 -12.68
N SER A 133 5.14 5.18 -12.87
CA SER A 133 4.71 5.66 -14.19
C SER A 133 5.89 6.14 -15.03
N THR A 134 6.87 6.82 -14.42
CA THR A 134 8.08 7.29 -15.13
C THR A 134 8.94 6.11 -15.62
N VAL A 135 9.11 5.07 -14.81
CA VAL A 135 9.87 3.86 -15.20
C VAL A 135 9.14 3.07 -16.28
N LEU A 136 7.81 3.04 -16.23
CA LEU A 136 7.01 2.27 -17.16
C LEU A 136 6.79 2.98 -18.52
N GLY A 137 6.87 4.32 -18.56
CA GLY A 137 6.59 5.12 -19.76
C GLY A 137 5.09 5.26 -20.05
N SER A 138 4.71 6.10 -21.02
CA SER A 138 3.29 6.44 -21.29
C SER A 138 2.44 5.28 -21.83
N GLU A 139 3.04 4.14 -22.19
CA GLU A 139 2.30 2.95 -22.61
C GLU A 139 1.66 2.19 -21.44
N ALA A 140 2.00 2.53 -20.18
CA ALA A 140 1.44 1.89 -18.98
C ALA A 140 0.19 2.58 -18.40
N ASP A 141 -0.33 3.58 -19.10
CA ASP A 141 -1.61 4.23 -18.76
C ASP A 141 -2.81 3.30 -19.01
N THR A 142 -2.62 2.20 -19.75
CA THR A 142 -3.67 1.25 -20.06
C THR A 142 -3.28 -0.14 -19.56
N VAL A 143 -3.86 -0.56 -18.43
CA VAL A 143 -3.80 -1.95 -17.98
C VAL A 143 -5.06 -2.65 -18.45
N HIS A 144 -4.93 -3.49 -19.45
CA HIS A 144 -6.01 -4.40 -19.84
C HIS A 144 -6.06 -5.55 -18.83
N ILE A 145 -6.92 -5.40 -17.83
CA ILE A 145 -7.31 -6.51 -16.97
C ILE A 145 -8.12 -7.45 -17.86
N HIS A 146 -7.56 -8.60 -18.20
CA HIS A 146 -8.31 -9.68 -18.81
C HIS A 146 -9.26 -10.26 -17.76
N VAL A 147 -10.39 -9.59 -17.59
CA VAL A 147 -11.50 -10.16 -16.85
C VAL A 147 -11.99 -11.34 -17.68
N LEU A 148 -12.02 -12.54 -17.07
CA LEU A 148 -12.53 -13.76 -17.69
C LEU A 148 -13.85 -13.47 -18.44
N SER A 149 -14.11 -14.19 -19.51
CA SER A 149 -15.07 -13.88 -20.61
C SER A 149 -16.57 -13.77 -20.26
N ASP A 150 -16.92 -13.39 -19.05
CA ASP A 150 -18.27 -12.97 -18.61
C ASP A 150 -18.23 -11.87 -17.53
N ALA A 151 -17.07 -11.61 -16.94
CA ALA A 151 -16.94 -10.70 -15.82
C ALA A 151 -17.12 -9.23 -16.20
N GLY A 152 -16.90 -8.85 -17.46
CA GLY A 152 -17.27 -7.52 -17.97
C GLY A 152 -18.78 -7.27 -17.94
N ARG A 153 -19.58 -8.31 -18.25
CA ARG A 153 -21.05 -8.25 -18.18
C ARG A 153 -21.52 -8.15 -16.73
N ILE A 154 -20.95 -8.99 -15.85
CA ILE A 154 -21.26 -8.98 -14.42
C ILE A 154 -20.87 -7.63 -13.80
N LEU A 155 -19.70 -7.10 -14.13
CA LEU A 155 -19.25 -5.79 -13.66
C LEU A 155 -20.21 -4.67 -14.10
N GLY A 156 -20.63 -4.66 -15.37
CA GLY A 156 -21.61 -3.68 -15.86
C GLY A 156 -22.93 -3.76 -15.10
N LEU A 157 -23.44 -4.97 -14.85
CA LEU A 157 -24.65 -5.18 -14.04
C LEU A 157 -24.51 -4.65 -12.62
N LEU A 158 -23.36 -4.90 -11.97
CA LEU A 158 -23.09 -4.42 -10.61
C LEU A 158 -22.93 -2.89 -10.57
N GLN A 159 -22.25 -2.29 -11.55
CA GLN A 159 -22.10 -0.84 -11.66
C GLN A 159 -23.46 -0.14 -11.85
N ASP A 160 -24.30 -0.65 -12.75
CA ASP A 160 -25.65 -0.12 -12.98
C ASP A 160 -26.54 -0.27 -11.74
N ALA A 161 -26.43 -1.40 -11.03
CA ALA A 161 -27.18 -1.64 -9.80
C ALA A 161 -26.73 -0.68 -8.69
N ALA A 162 -25.43 -0.46 -8.52
CA ALA A 162 -24.89 0.49 -7.56
C ALA A 162 -25.32 1.93 -7.86
N GLN A 163 -25.20 2.38 -9.11
CA GLN A 163 -25.62 3.73 -9.53
C GLN A 163 -27.13 3.95 -9.39
N SER A 164 -27.93 2.90 -9.62
CA SER A 164 -29.40 2.97 -9.52
C SER A 164 -29.94 2.63 -8.13
N ALA A 165 -29.07 2.39 -7.14
CA ALA A 165 -29.43 1.92 -5.80
C ALA A 165 -30.36 0.68 -5.81
N ARG A 166 -30.09 -0.29 -6.70
CA ARG A 166 -30.85 -1.55 -6.83
C ARG A 166 -30.10 -2.70 -6.16
N CYS A 167 -30.85 -3.55 -5.46
CA CYS A 167 -30.31 -4.78 -4.87
C CYS A 167 -30.05 -5.83 -5.98
N VAL A 168 -29.01 -6.66 -5.79
CA VAL A 168 -28.61 -7.71 -6.73
C VAL A 168 -28.57 -9.04 -6.00
N GLU A 169 -29.13 -10.08 -6.62
CA GLU A 169 -29.05 -11.47 -6.17
C GLU A 169 -27.85 -12.13 -6.85
N LEU A 170 -26.99 -12.80 -6.06
CA LEU A 170 -25.75 -13.39 -6.53
C LEU A 170 -25.71 -14.88 -6.19
N ASP A 171 -25.77 -15.72 -7.22
CA ASP A 171 -25.48 -17.15 -7.09
C ASP A 171 -23.96 -17.33 -7.01
N TYR A 172 -23.44 -17.50 -5.81
CA TYR A 172 -22.01 -17.66 -5.55
C TYR A 172 -21.62 -19.13 -5.53
N TYR A 173 -20.96 -19.59 -6.59
CA TYR A 173 -20.49 -20.97 -6.71
C TYR A 173 -19.09 -21.13 -6.09
N SER A 174 -18.95 -22.13 -5.22
CA SER A 174 -17.70 -22.54 -4.55
C SER A 174 -16.90 -23.55 -5.36
#